data_AF-A0A3L9ZLM4-F1
#
_entry.id   AF-A0A3L9ZLM4-F1
#
_cell.length_a   1.000
_cell.length_b   1.000
_cell.length_c   1.000
_cell.angle_alpha   90.00
_cell.angle_beta   90.00
_cell.angle_gamma   90.00
#
_symmetry.space_group_name_H-M   'P 1'
#
loop_
_entity.id
_entity.type
_entity.pdbx_description
1 polymer ?
#
loop_
_entity_poly.entity_id
_entity_poly.type
_entity_poly.pdbx_seq_one_letter_code
_entity_poly.pdbx_strand_id
1 'polypeptide(L)'
;MEKYDFNGFTYIKDYNISGFSIEHNKEKPENIFKFYSLNKFGVDALIKGYFYASHPIELNDSLDSSRFLMYTSKKLEFDFYERLIDDALTKDELVELYDKDINNENLCAWYITTHYDITTNLFGIISTTAKENNVLMWPHYTQELGFQIKFNTQKLENSIKSKLKAEEEYLGLYPINYCERLLPIDISPFDHMFVPLAYSTNVKLNKWSYEDEWRFLVGKQNMGVPYSKAGLNQNQDYFVNTENRYAFYNKELIEEITVAHNFFNARHFKIEWLDSKNIQVKPINEKSNWEYQSQIDFLNYVVEKLSDRFYHSGTKYEIDSDGETILVRTKEQMQIRKEVDGVFILSRTDNYKIFME
;
A
#
# COMPACT_ATOMS: atom_id res chain seq x y z
N MET A 1 -7.89 -26.21 -13.79
CA MET A 1 -6.99 -25.04 -13.86
C MET A 1 -7.71 -24.00 -14.69
N GLU A 2 -7.84 -22.80 -14.14
CA GLU A 2 -8.48 -21.66 -14.80
C GLU A 2 -7.41 -20.65 -15.17
N LYS A 3 -7.59 -19.97 -16.31
CA LYS A 3 -6.64 -18.98 -16.82
C LYS A 3 -7.36 -17.79 -17.42
N TYR A 4 -6.75 -16.62 -17.27
CA TYR A 4 -7.17 -15.40 -17.95
C TYR A 4 -5.94 -14.61 -18.39
N ASP A 5 -5.88 -14.23 -19.65
CA ASP A 5 -4.78 -13.44 -20.21
C ASP A 5 -5.23 -12.00 -20.41
N PHE A 6 -4.45 -11.06 -19.89
CA PHE A 6 -4.72 -9.64 -20.07
C PHE A 6 -3.45 -8.81 -20.08
N ASN A 7 -3.24 -8.04 -21.15
CA ASN A 7 -2.16 -7.06 -21.27
C ASN A 7 -0.76 -7.64 -20.93
N GLY A 8 -0.48 -8.86 -21.40
CA GLY A 8 0.81 -9.53 -21.17
C GLY A 8 0.98 -10.17 -19.78
N PHE A 9 -0.08 -10.21 -18.98
CA PHE A 9 -0.15 -10.95 -17.71
C PHE A 9 -1.09 -12.13 -17.86
N THR A 10 -0.80 -13.22 -17.16
CA THR A 10 -1.67 -14.40 -17.09
C THR A 10 -2.05 -14.68 -15.64
N TYR A 11 -3.34 -14.64 -15.36
CA TYR A 11 -3.92 -14.91 -14.04
C TYR A 11 -4.34 -16.38 -13.98
N ILE A 12 -3.86 -17.13 -12.99
CA ILE A 12 -3.98 -18.58 -12.96
C ILE A 12 -4.51 -19.06 -11.62
N LYS A 13 -5.51 -19.95 -11.67
CA LYS A 13 -5.88 -20.82 -10.57
C LYS A 13 -5.54 -22.26 -10.91
N ASP A 14 -4.47 -22.78 -10.29
CA ASP A 14 -4.22 -24.22 -10.25
C ASP A 14 -4.97 -24.83 -9.04
N TYR A 15 -5.74 -25.88 -9.30
CA TYR A 15 -6.55 -26.56 -8.27
C TYR A 15 -5.70 -27.39 -7.31
N ASN A 16 -4.42 -27.60 -7.62
CA ASN A 16 -3.48 -28.33 -6.75
C ASN A 16 -2.77 -27.46 -5.70
N ILE A 17 -2.85 -26.14 -5.81
CA ILE A 17 -2.24 -25.19 -4.86
C ILE A 17 -3.32 -24.36 -4.17
N SER A 18 -3.05 -23.84 -2.98
CA SER A 18 -3.90 -22.81 -2.36
C SER A 18 -3.69 -21.47 -3.07
N GLY A 19 -4.75 -20.67 -3.20
CA GLY A 19 -4.68 -19.34 -3.81
C GLY A 19 -4.57 -19.31 -5.34
N PHE A 20 -3.97 -18.24 -5.87
CA PHE A 20 -3.77 -17.95 -7.29
C PHE A 20 -2.31 -17.52 -7.57
N SER A 21 -1.93 -17.51 -8.85
CA SER A 21 -0.66 -16.93 -9.31
C SER A 21 -0.89 -15.95 -10.46
N ILE A 22 -0.01 -14.96 -10.57
CA ILE A 22 0.00 -14.00 -11.67
C ILE A 22 1.35 -14.11 -12.37
N GLU A 23 1.36 -14.60 -13.60
CA GLU A 23 2.56 -14.69 -14.44
C GLU A 23 2.73 -13.39 -15.24
N HIS A 24 3.96 -12.88 -15.29
CA HIS A 24 4.32 -11.65 -16.00
C HIS A 24 5.80 -11.64 -16.38
N ASN A 25 6.18 -10.76 -17.30
CA ASN A 25 7.56 -10.58 -17.75
C ASN A 25 8.32 -9.46 -17.02
N LYS A 26 7.68 -8.76 -16.08
CA LYS A 26 8.34 -7.70 -15.30
C LYS A 26 9.39 -8.28 -14.35
N GLU A 27 10.58 -7.68 -14.36
CA GLU A 27 11.64 -8.02 -13.42
C GLU A 27 11.29 -7.51 -12.03
N LYS A 28 11.50 -8.38 -11.03
CA LYS A 28 11.29 -8.01 -9.64
C LYS A 28 12.37 -7.01 -9.20
N PRO A 29 12.00 -5.84 -8.65
CA PRO A 29 12.98 -4.83 -8.29
C PRO A 29 13.85 -5.33 -7.13
N GLU A 30 15.13 -4.97 -7.16
CA GLU A 30 16.05 -5.27 -6.06
C GLU A 30 15.58 -4.62 -4.74
N ASN A 31 15.05 -3.40 -4.85
CA ASN A 31 14.58 -2.59 -3.73
C ASN A 31 13.15 -2.11 -3.95
N ILE A 32 12.39 -2.07 -2.86
CA ILE A 32 11.06 -1.46 -2.82
C ILE A 32 10.98 -0.39 -1.75
N PHE A 33 10.12 0.58 -2.00
CA PHE A 33 9.96 1.75 -1.17
C PHE A 33 8.51 1.89 -0.71
N LYS A 34 8.34 2.39 0.51
CA LYS A 34 7.03 2.74 1.06
C LYS A 34 7.06 4.17 1.57
N PHE A 35 6.12 4.97 1.08
CA PHE A 35 5.89 6.34 1.53
C PHE A 35 4.83 6.36 2.63
N TYR A 36 5.07 7.18 3.63
CA TYR A 36 4.18 7.41 4.76
C TYR A 36 3.99 8.91 4.97
N SER A 37 2.75 9.33 5.15
CA SER A 37 2.46 10.59 5.83
C SER A 37 3.01 10.55 7.26
N LEU A 38 3.48 11.68 7.77
CA LEU A 38 3.85 11.80 9.17
C LEU A 38 2.58 11.89 10.02
N ASN A 39 2.16 10.75 10.56
CA ASN A 39 1.08 10.66 11.53
C ASN A 39 1.32 9.53 12.52
N LYS A 40 0.50 9.47 13.58
CA LYS A 40 0.61 8.44 14.62
C LYS A 40 0.63 7.01 14.07
N PHE A 41 -0.10 6.71 13.00
CA PHE A 41 -0.20 5.37 12.43
C PHE A 41 1.03 5.01 11.61
N GLY A 42 1.55 5.95 10.81
CA GLY A 42 2.80 5.75 10.06
C GLY A 42 4.00 5.55 10.99
N VAL A 43 4.08 6.34 12.06
CA VAL A 43 5.15 6.21 13.07
C VAL A 43 5.00 4.92 13.88
N ASP A 44 3.78 4.54 14.26
CA ASP A 44 3.52 3.26 14.93
C ASP A 44 3.94 2.05 14.07
N ALA A 45 3.58 2.07 12.78
CA ALA A 45 3.97 1.05 11.79
C ALA A 45 5.49 0.93 11.64
N LEU A 46 6.20 2.06 11.59
CA LEU A 46 7.66 2.12 11.56
C LEU A 46 8.28 1.49 12.82
N ILE A 47 7.86 1.93 14.01
CA ILE A 47 8.46 1.53 15.29
C ILE A 47 8.20 0.05 15.60
N LYS A 48 6.98 -0.42 15.32
CA LYS A 48 6.56 -1.81 15.58
C LYS A 48 6.93 -2.77 14.44
N GLY A 49 7.31 -2.27 13.27
CA GLY A 49 7.73 -3.09 12.13
C GLY A 49 6.58 -3.86 11.50
N TYR A 50 5.53 -3.15 11.09
CA TYR A 50 4.43 -3.75 10.31
C TYR A 50 3.99 -2.87 9.14
N PHE A 51 3.35 -3.48 8.16
CA PHE A 51 2.55 -2.81 7.16
C PHE A 51 1.07 -2.97 7.50
N TYR A 52 0.30 -1.89 7.32
CA TYR A 52 -1.15 -2.00 7.29
C TYR A 52 -1.58 -2.50 5.91
N ALA A 53 -2.24 -3.66 5.88
CA ALA A 53 -2.80 -4.26 4.69
C ALA A 53 -4.19 -3.68 4.43
N SER A 54 -4.23 -2.70 3.53
CA SER A 54 -5.43 -1.90 3.22
C SER A 54 -6.54 -2.77 2.65
N HIS A 55 -7.78 -2.42 3.00
CA HIS A 55 -8.94 -2.86 2.24
C HIS A 55 -8.98 -2.11 0.88
N PRO A 56 -9.48 -2.70 -0.22
CA PRO A 56 -9.63 -1.99 -1.49
C PRO A 56 -10.34 -0.62 -1.41
N ILE A 57 -11.39 -0.49 -0.58
CA ILE A 57 -12.10 0.78 -0.29
C ILE A 57 -11.15 1.89 0.22
N GLU A 58 -10.02 1.51 0.83
CA GLU A 58 -9.06 2.45 1.40
C GLU A 58 -7.93 2.82 0.43
N LEU A 59 -7.94 2.29 -0.80
CA LEU A 59 -7.00 2.70 -1.84
C LEU A 59 -7.33 4.11 -2.37
N ASN A 60 -6.33 4.76 -2.95
CA ASN A 60 -6.44 6.16 -3.37
C ASN A 60 -7.40 6.37 -4.56
N ASP A 61 -7.62 5.35 -5.38
CA ASP A 61 -8.53 5.39 -6.53
C ASP A 61 -9.69 4.45 -6.28
N SER A 62 -10.92 4.95 -6.34
CA SER A 62 -12.13 4.17 -6.09
C SER A 62 -12.44 3.14 -7.19
N LEU A 63 -11.78 3.25 -8.34
CA LEU A 63 -11.85 2.27 -9.43
C LEU A 63 -10.79 1.16 -9.28
N ASP A 64 -9.77 1.36 -8.46
CA ASP A 64 -8.71 0.39 -8.20
C ASP A 64 -9.21 -0.71 -7.26
N SER A 65 -8.98 -1.97 -7.63
CA SER A 65 -9.40 -3.14 -6.86
C SER A 65 -10.90 -3.15 -6.56
N SER A 66 -11.70 -2.50 -7.40
CA SER A 66 -13.13 -2.31 -7.19
C SER A 66 -13.93 -3.54 -7.60
N ARG A 67 -15.05 -3.81 -6.91
CA ARG A 67 -16.03 -4.84 -7.32
C ARG A 67 -16.57 -4.62 -8.72
N PHE A 68 -16.56 -3.37 -9.21
CA PHE A 68 -17.00 -3.03 -10.57
C PHE A 68 -16.02 -3.47 -11.67
N LEU A 69 -14.86 -4.02 -11.30
CA LEU A 69 -13.96 -4.73 -12.22
C LEU A 69 -14.44 -6.17 -12.50
N MET A 70 -15.58 -6.57 -11.95
CA MET A 70 -16.21 -7.86 -12.21
C MET A 70 -17.63 -7.63 -12.74
N TYR A 71 -18.02 -8.43 -13.71
CA TYR A 71 -19.40 -8.51 -14.19
C TYR A 71 -19.69 -9.93 -14.66
N THR A 72 -20.93 -10.22 -15.03
CA THR A 72 -21.28 -11.50 -15.65
C THR A 72 -22.02 -11.27 -16.97
N SER A 73 -21.65 -12.01 -18.02
CA SER A 73 -22.39 -11.99 -19.29
C SER A 73 -23.54 -13.00 -19.33
N LYS A 74 -23.56 -13.95 -18.38
CA LYS A 74 -24.57 -15.01 -18.26
C LYS A 74 -25.05 -15.12 -16.82
N LYS A 75 -26.16 -15.83 -16.61
CA LYS A 75 -26.57 -16.20 -15.26
C LYS A 75 -25.52 -17.14 -14.66
N LEU A 76 -25.17 -16.90 -13.39
CA LEU A 76 -24.37 -17.85 -12.64
C LEU A 76 -25.24 -19.03 -12.20
N GLU A 77 -24.64 -20.21 -12.12
CA GLU A 77 -25.33 -21.40 -11.62
C GLU A 77 -25.61 -21.28 -10.11
N PHE A 78 -26.65 -21.97 -9.64
CA PHE A 78 -27.08 -21.93 -8.23
C PHE A 78 -25.96 -22.34 -7.25
N ASP A 79 -25.12 -23.30 -7.64
CA ASP A 79 -23.98 -23.79 -6.85
C ASP A 79 -22.98 -22.68 -6.44
N PHE A 80 -22.92 -21.55 -7.17
CA PHE A 80 -22.12 -20.40 -6.72
C PHE A 80 -22.66 -19.81 -5.42
N TYR A 81 -23.98 -19.69 -5.31
CA TYR A 81 -24.66 -19.11 -4.16
C TYR A 81 -24.62 -20.08 -2.97
N GLU A 82 -24.81 -21.38 -3.20
CA GLU A 82 -24.67 -22.41 -2.15
C GLU A 82 -23.27 -22.37 -1.53
N ARG A 83 -22.22 -22.34 -2.35
CA ARG A 83 -20.83 -22.28 -1.84
C ARG A 83 -20.47 -20.99 -1.12
N LEU A 84 -21.16 -19.89 -1.40
CA LEU A 84 -20.87 -18.58 -0.80
C LEU A 84 -21.52 -18.40 0.57
N ILE A 85 -22.75 -18.90 0.72
CA ILE A 85 -23.62 -18.61 1.86
C ILE A 85 -23.73 -19.80 2.82
N ASP A 86 -23.33 -20.99 2.38
CA ASP A 86 -23.27 -22.21 3.19
C ASP A 86 -24.55 -22.36 4.04
N ASP A 87 -24.42 -22.32 5.37
CA ASP A 87 -25.54 -22.49 6.32
C ASP A 87 -26.17 -21.17 6.82
N ALA A 88 -25.81 -20.01 6.25
CA ALA A 88 -26.31 -18.72 6.74
C ALA A 88 -27.77 -18.44 6.37
N LEU A 89 -28.32 -19.14 5.36
CA LEU A 89 -29.71 -19.08 4.93
C LEU A 89 -30.29 -20.49 4.80
N THR A 90 -31.60 -20.62 4.98
CA THR A 90 -32.31 -21.85 4.59
C THR A 90 -32.29 -22.02 3.07
N LYS A 91 -32.47 -23.26 2.59
CA LYS A 91 -32.49 -23.54 1.15
C LYS A 91 -33.57 -22.74 0.41
N ASP A 92 -34.75 -22.59 0.99
CA ASP A 92 -35.85 -21.84 0.38
C ASP A 92 -35.50 -20.34 0.28
N GLU A 93 -34.93 -19.75 1.34
CA GLU A 93 -34.46 -18.36 1.32
C GLU A 93 -33.35 -18.13 0.28
N LEU A 94 -32.44 -19.10 0.12
CA LEU A 94 -31.37 -19.03 -0.86
C LEU A 94 -31.89 -19.11 -2.31
N VAL A 95 -32.89 -19.95 -2.57
CA VAL A 95 -33.56 -20.03 -3.88
C VAL A 95 -34.28 -18.72 -4.20
N GLU A 96 -35.03 -18.15 -3.26
CA GLU A 96 -35.69 -16.85 -3.44
C GLU A 96 -34.69 -15.73 -3.75
N LEU A 97 -33.57 -15.71 -3.03
CA LEU A 97 -32.49 -14.76 -3.26
C LEU A 97 -31.85 -14.94 -4.65
N TYR A 98 -31.55 -16.18 -5.02
CA TYR A 98 -30.99 -16.52 -6.32
C TYR A 98 -31.89 -16.03 -7.45
N ASP A 99 -33.18 -16.40 -7.44
CA ASP A 99 -34.15 -16.03 -8.48
C ASP A 99 -34.28 -14.51 -8.61
N LYS A 100 -34.18 -13.79 -7.49
CA LYS A 100 -34.18 -12.32 -7.48
C LYS A 100 -32.90 -11.73 -8.08
N ASP A 101 -31.75 -12.37 -7.97
CA ASP A 101 -30.45 -11.82 -8.38
C ASP A 101 -30.08 -12.15 -9.84
N ILE A 102 -30.48 -13.31 -10.38
CA ILE A 102 -30.11 -13.78 -11.72
C ILE A 102 -30.91 -13.16 -12.89
N ASN A 103 -31.64 -12.09 -12.66
CA ASN A 103 -32.44 -11.43 -13.70
C ASN A 103 -31.59 -10.45 -14.53
N ASN A 104 -32.12 -9.99 -15.67
CA ASN A 104 -31.39 -9.11 -16.60
C ASN A 104 -31.14 -7.69 -16.05
N GLU A 105 -31.84 -7.28 -15.00
CA GLU A 105 -31.65 -5.98 -14.35
C GLU A 105 -30.53 -6.05 -13.31
N ASN A 106 -30.49 -7.13 -12.52
CA ASN A 106 -29.55 -7.30 -11.42
C ASN A 106 -28.22 -7.94 -11.85
N LEU A 107 -28.22 -8.84 -12.86
CA LEU A 107 -27.02 -9.48 -13.40
C LEU A 107 -26.08 -10.03 -12.31
N CYS A 108 -26.64 -10.78 -11.35
CA CYS A 108 -25.89 -11.36 -10.23
C CYS A 108 -25.15 -10.34 -9.35
N ALA A 109 -25.61 -9.08 -9.30
CA ALA A 109 -24.96 -8.01 -8.55
C ALA A 109 -24.88 -8.30 -7.06
N TRP A 110 -25.87 -8.98 -6.48
CA TRP A 110 -25.82 -9.39 -5.08
C TRP A 110 -24.69 -10.40 -4.87
N TYR A 111 -24.58 -11.43 -5.71
CA TYR A 111 -23.49 -12.40 -5.62
C TYR A 111 -22.11 -11.72 -5.69
N ILE A 112 -21.89 -10.89 -6.71
CA ILE A 112 -20.61 -10.19 -6.93
C ILE A 112 -20.25 -9.33 -5.72
N THR A 113 -21.22 -8.59 -5.18
CA THR A 113 -21.00 -7.70 -4.04
C THR A 113 -20.68 -8.49 -2.77
N THR A 114 -21.47 -9.51 -2.47
CA THR A 114 -21.28 -10.35 -1.28
C THR A 114 -19.95 -11.10 -1.34
N HIS A 115 -19.62 -11.66 -2.51
CA HIS A 115 -18.36 -12.35 -2.71
C HIS A 115 -17.16 -11.41 -2.56
N TYR A 116 -17.25 -10.20 -3.12
CA TYR A 116 -16.24 -9.18 -2.95
C TYR A 116 -16.04 -8.85 -1.47
N ASP A 117 -17.11 -8.52 -0.73
CA ASP A 117 -17.03 -8.13 0.68
C ASP A 117 -16.46 -9.26 1.57
N ILE A 118 -16.87 -10.51 1.34
CA ILE A 118 -16.31 -11.67 2.04
C ILE A 118 -14.82 -11.80 1.74
N THR A 119 -14.43 -11.70 0.48
CA THR A 119 -13.03 -11.92 0.11
C THR A 119 -12.14 -10.77 0.61
N THR A 120 -12.56 -9.52 0.50
CA THR A 120 -11.78 -8.36 0.96
C THR A 120 -11.76 -8.21 2.50
N ASN A 121 -12.61 -8.96 3.21
CA ASN A 121 -12.48 -9.23 4.64
C ASN A 121 -11.41 -10.29 4.97
N LEU A 122 -10.98 -11.08 3.98
CA LEU A 122 -10.01 -12.18 4.13
C LEU A 122 -8.64 -11.88 3.53
N PHE A 123 -8.48 -10.79 2.76
CA PHE A 123 -7.17 -10.33 2.30
C PHE A 123 -7.00 -8.82 2.43
N GLY A 124 -5.74 -8.37 2.41
CA GLY A 124 -5.39 -6.96 2.36
C GLY A 124 -4.27 -6.69 1.37
N ILE A 125 -4.22 -5.44 0.91
CA ILE A 125 -3.31 -4.95 -0.11
C ILE A 125 -2.26 -4.04 0.54
N ILE A 126 -0.98 -4.33 0.31
CA ILE A 126 0.11 -3.45 0.74
C ILE A 126 0.79 -2.92 -0.52
N SER A 127 0.47 -1.67 -0.87
CA SER A 127 1.08 -0.95 -1.99
C SER A 127 2.48 -0.47 -1.66
N THR A 128 3.46 -0.83 -2.49
CA THR A 128 4.85 -0.35 -2.47
C THR A 128 5.25 0.10 -3.87
N THR A 129 6.41 0.73 -4.04
CA THR A 129 6.92 1.16 -5.34
C THR A 129 8.33 0.66 -5.59
N ALA A 130 8.66 0.40 -6.86
CA ALA A 130 10.04 0.18 -7.30
C ALA A 130 10.84 1.50 -7.46
N LYS A 131 10.18 2.67 -7.42
CA LYS A 131 10.82 3.98 -7.57
C LYS A 131 11.36 4.49 -6.25
N GLU A 132 12.68 4.66 -6.21
CA GLU A 132 13.34 5.34 -5.08
C GLU A 132 12.92 6.80 -4.97
N ASN A 133 12.79 7.48 -6.10
CA ASN A 133 12.34 8.87 -6.12
C ASN A 133 11.35 9.07 -7.26
N ASN A 134 10.24 9.73 -6.94
CA ASN A 134 9.27 10.19 -7.91
C ASN A 134 8.69 11.52 -7.41
N VAL A 135 8.74 12.56 -8.24
CA VAL A 135 8.34 13.92 -7.85
C VAL A 135 6.86 14.06 -7.52
N LEU A 136 6.00 13.18 -8.03
CA LEU A 136 4.56 13.17 -7.76
C LEU A 136 4.21 12.39 -6.50
N MET A 137 5.01 11.38 -6.13
CA MET A 137 4.71 10.56 -4.95
C MET A 137 4.91 11.29 -3.63
N TRP A 138 5.95 12.13 -3.51
CA TRP A 138 6.18 12.93 -2.30
C TRP A 138 4.99 13.84 -1.92
N PRO A 139 4.46 14.69 -2.83
CA PRO A 139 3.31 15.52 -2.48
C PRO A 139 2.03 14.68 -2.31
N HIS A 140 1.82 13.64 -3.13
CA HIS A 140 0.61 12.82 -3.09
C HIS A 140 0.49 12.03 -1.78
N TYR A 141 1.57 11.35 -1.37
CA TYR A 141 1.53 10.42 -0.24
C TYR A 141 2.02 10.99 1.07
N THR A 142 2.77 12.10 1.04
CA THR A 142 3.41 12.63 2.24
C THR A 142 3.12 14.12 2.47
N GLN A 143 2.49 14.80 1.51
CA GLN A 143 2.30 16.26 1.51
C GLN A 143 3.63 17.03 1.69
N GLU A 144 4.75 16.46 1.27
CA GLU A 144 6.11 16.93 1.55
C GLU A 144 6.51 16.98 3.04
N LEU A 145 5.75 16.34 3.93
CA LEU A 145 5.95 16.37 5.37
C LEU A 145 6.24 14.99 5.99
N GLY A 146 6.11 13.92 5.22
CA GLY A 146 6.28 12.56 5.69
C GLY A 146 7.65 11.96 5.39
N PHE A 147 7.70 10.64 5.28
CA PHE A 147 8.95 9.89 5.12
C PHE A 147 8.77 8.69 4.19
N GLN A 148 9.89 8.21 3.67
CA GLN A 148 10.00 7.03 2.84
C GLN A 148 10.93 6.03 3.53
N ILE A 149 10.59 4.74 3.45
CA ILE A 149 11.44 3.64 3.88
C ILE A 149 11.87 2.83 2.67
N LYS A 150 13.16 2.46 2.62
CA LYS A 150 13.74 1.54 1.63
C LYS A 150 13.97 0.16 2.24
N PHE A 151 13.65 -0.87 1.46
CA PHE A 151 13.94 -2.27 1.79
C PHE A 151 14.54 -3.00 0.59
N ASN A 152 15.43 -3.96 0.86
CA ASN A 152 15.68 -5.03 -0.09
C ASN A 152 14.43 -5.91 -0.24
N THR A 153 13.95 -6.06 -1.46
CA THR A 153 12.66 -6.71 -1.76
C THR A 153 12.63 -8.16 -1.30
N GLN A 154 13.67 -8.93 -1.59
CA GLN A 154 13.70 -10.37 -1.29
C GLN A 154 13.78 -10.63 0.21
N LYS A 155 14.60 -9.86 0.95
CA LYS A 155 14.68 -9.97 2.41
C LYS A 155 13.36 -9.60 3.07
N LEU A 156 12.71 -8.53 2.62
CA LEU A 156 11.42 -8.10 3.17
C LEU A 156 10.33 -9.15 2.95
N GLU A 157 10.21 -9.67 1.73
CA GLU A 157 9.23 -10.71 1.42
C GLU A 157 9.44 -11.97 2.28
N ASN A 158 10.68 -12.46 2.39
CA ASN A 158 10.99 -13.59 3.25
C ASN A 158 10.64 -13.31 4.71
N SER A 159 10.89 -12.09 5.17
CA SER A 159 10.55 -11.69 6.54
C SER A 159 9.06 -11.66 6.79
N ILE A 160 8.25 -11.15 5.85
CA ILE A 160 6.78 -11.16 5.97
C ILE A 160 6.29 -12.61 6.04
N LYS A 161 6.72 -13.46 5.10
CA LYS A 161 6.35 -14.89 5.07
C LYS A 161 6.67 -15.60 6.38
N SER A 162 7.86 -15.36 6.94
CA SER A 162 8.30 -15.99 8.19
C SER A 162 7.52 -15.57 9.44
N LYS A 163 6.75 -14.48 9.37
CA LYS A 163 5.98 -13.91 10.48
C LYS A 163 4.48 -14.18 10.38
N LEU A 164 4.03 -14.83 9.31
CA LEU A 164 2.66 -15.30 9.20
C LEU A 164 2.40 -16.43 10.18
N LYS A 165 1.18 -16.46 10.74
CA LYS A 165 0.69 -17.59 11.55
C LYS A 165 0.22 -18.72 10.63
N ALA A 166 -0.07 -19.89 11.21
CA ALA A 166 -0.46 -21.09 10.45
C ALA A 166 -1.73 -20.90 9.62
N GLU A 167 -2.65 -20.04 10.09
CA GLU A 167 -3.92 -19.69 9.48
C GLU A 167 -3.86 -18.47 8.54
N GLU A 168 -2.69 -17.85 8.39
CA GLU A 168 -2.47 -16.67 7.55
C GLU A 168 -1.72 -17.05 6.27
N GLU A 169 -2.03 -16.37 5.16
CA GLU A 169 -1.52 -16.71 3.85
C GLU A 169 -0.71 -15.57 3.23
N TYR A 170 0.39 -15.94 2.56
CA TYR A 170 1.09 -15.04 1.66
C TYR A 170 0.63 -15.35 0.23
N LEU A 171 -0.13 -14.43 -0.37
CA LEU A 171 -0.73 -14.64 -1.69
C LEU A 171 0.20 -14.19 -2.83
N GLY A 172 1.16 -13.31 -2.54
CA GLY A 172 2.22 -12.95 -3.48
C GLY A 172 2.70 -11.51 -3.38
N LEU A 173 3.71 -11.20 -4.20
CA LEU A 173 4.21 -9.86 -4.48
C LEU A 173 4.17 -9.68 -5.99
N TYR A 174 3.26 -8.83 -6.49
CA TYR A 174 3.02 -8.68 -7.91
C TYR A 174 3.12 -7.21 -8.34
N PRO A 175 3.67 -6.92 -9.53
CA PRO A 175 3.61 -5.60 -10.11
C PRO A 175 2.20 -5.32 -10.64
N ILE A 176 1.82 -4.05 -10.66
CA ILE A 176 0.56 -3.64 -11.29
C ILE A 176 0.60 -3.83 -12.81
N ASN A 177 -0.52 -4.35 -13.32
CA ASN A 177 -0.83 -4.42 -14.74
C ASN A 177 -1.55 -3.13 -15.17
N TYR A 178 -0.76 -2.14 -15.58
CA TYR A 178 -1.27 -0.84 -16.00
C TYR A 178 -1.92 -0.91 -17.38
N CYS A 179 -3.15 -0.40 -17.50
CA CYS A 179 -3.90 -0.40 -18.75
C CYS A 179 -4.49 0.97 -19.07
N GLU A 180 -4.68 1.28 -20.34
CA GLU A 180 -5.27 2.56 -20.79
C GLU A 180 -6.74 2.71 -20.36
N ARG A 181 -7.45 1.59 -20.25
CA ARG A 181 -8.86 1.51 -19.85
C ARG A 181 -9.07 0.32 -18.95
N LEU A 182 -9.78 0.53 -17.84
CA LEU A 182 -10.24 -0.55 -16.98
C LEU A 182 -11.33 -1.34 -17.72
N LEU A 183 -11.10 -2.64 -17.87
CA LEU A 183 -12.03 -3.58 -18.49
C LEU A 183 -12.49 -4.55 -17.40
N PRO A 184 -13.79 -4.59 -17.05
CA PRO A 184 -14.28 -5.60 -16.12
C PRO A 184 -14.05 -7.01 -16.69
N ILE A 185 -13.73 -7.96 -15.83
CA ILE A 185 -13.65 -9.39 -16.19
C ILE A 185 -15.04 -10.01 -16.11
N ASP A 186 -15.41 -10.79 -17.13
CA ASP A 186 -16.62 -11.61 -17.11
C ASP A 186 -16.37 -12.84 -16.23
N ILE A 187 -17.10 -12.97 -15.14
CA ILE A 187 -16.89 -14.04 -14.17
C ILE A 187 -17.61 -15.35 -14.54
N SER A 188 -18.58 -15.29 -15.46
CA SER A 188 -19.37 -16.48 -15.85
C SER A 188 -18.58 -17.69 -16.39
N PRO A 189 -17.38 -17.55 -16.98
CA PRO A 189 -16.60 -18.70 -17.44
C PRO A 189 -15.79 -19.41 -16.34
N PHE A 190 -15.75 -18.87 -15.12
CA PHE A 190 -14.89 -19.37 -14.04
C PHE A 190 -15.70 -20.18 -13.04
N ASP A 191 -15.22 -21.37 -12.68
CA ASP A 191 -15.76 -22.21 -11.61
C ASP A 191 -15.48 -21.60 -10.22
N HIS A 192 -14.37 -20.85 -10.09
CA HIS A 192 -13.95 -20.19 -8.86
C HIS A 192 -13.52 -18.73 -9.09
N MET A 193 -13.70 -17.91 -8.06
CA MET A 193 -13.45 -16.47 -8.13
C MET A 193 -11.98 -16.06 -7.95
N PHE A 194 -11.06 -17.01 -7.80
CA PHE A 194 -9.63 -16.72 -7.60
C PHE A 194 -9.01 -15.93 -8.76
N VAL A 195 -9.30 -16.31 -10.01
CA VAL A 195 -8.81 -15.59 -11.19
C VAL A 195 -9.42 -14.18 -11.29
N PRO A 196 -10.76 -14.00 -11.18
CA PRO A 196 -11.36 -12.67 -11.10
C PRO A 196 -10.77 -11.78 -9.99
N LEU A 197 -10.53 -12.32 -8.80
CA LEU A 197 -9.92 -11.58 -7.67
C LEU A 197 -8.48 -11.18 -7.94
N ALA A 198 -7.67 -12.10 -8.49
CA ALA A 198 -6.30 -11.82 -8.88
C ALA A 198 -6.25 -10.70 -9.92
N TYR A 199 -7.16 -10.73 -10.88
CA TYR A 199 -7.32 -9.70 -11.89
C TYR A 199 -7.70 -8.35 -11.28
N SER A 200 -8.80 -8.31 -10.50
CA SER A 200 -9.32 -7.05 -9.96
C SER A 200 -8.32 -6.33 -9.07
N THR A 201 -7.55 -7.07 -8.27
CA THR A 201 -6.54 -6.51 -7.35
C THR A 201 -5.23 -6.08 -8.02
N ASN A 202 -5.05 -6.38 -9.31
CA ASN A 202 -3.78 -6.20 -10.02
C ASN A 202 -3.85 -5.21 -11.19
N VAL A 203 -5.04 -4.90 -11.71
CA VAL A 203 -5.20 -3.93 -12.80
C VAL A 203 -5.39 -2.50 -12.29
N LYS A 204 -4.79 -1.53 -12.98
CA LYS A 204 -4.92 -0.10 -12.65
C LYS A 204 -4.78 0.75 -13.91
N LEU A 205 -5.35 1.96 -13.91
CA LEU A 205 -5.21 2.88 -15.03
C LEU A 205 -3.75 3.33 -15.22
N ASN A 206 -3.31 3.44 -16.48
CA ASN A 206 -1.96 3.85 -16.84
C ASN A 206 -1.58 5.26 -16.35
N LYS A 207 -2.57 6.10 -16.01
CA LYS A 207 -2.35 7.40 -15.34
C LYS A 207 -1.60 7.28 -14.00
N TRP A 208 -1.66 6.11 -13.37
CA TRP A 208 -0.96 5.79 -12.13
C TRP A 208 0.37 5.06 -12.34
N SER A 209 0.82 4.87 -13.59
CA SER A 209 2.05 4.12 -13.89
C SER A 209 3.32 4.77 -13.38
N TYR A 210 3.30 6.08 -13.10
CA TYR A 210 4.40 6.79 -12.46
C TYR A 210 4.77 6.18 -11.09
N GLU A 211 3.83 5.49 -10.44
CA GLU A 211 4.04 4.84 -9.15
C GLU A 211 4.88 3.59 -9.25
N ASP A 212 4.97 2.93 -10.42
CA ASP A 212 5.65 1.65 -10.60
C ASP A 212 5.35 0.67 -9.43
N GLU A 213 4.05 0.51 -9.18
CA GLU A 213 3.53 -0.09 -7.96
C GLU A 213 3.72 -1.61 -7.96
N TRP A 214 4.16 -2.12 -6.81
CA TRP A 214 4.21 -3.53 -6.47
C TRP A 214 3.38 -3.79 -5.21
N ARG A 215 2.50 -4.79 -5.25
CA ARG A 215 1.58 -5.13 -4.16
C ARG A 215 1.97 -6.42 -3.50
N PHE A 216 2.14 -6.38 -2.18
CA PHE A 216 1.98 -7.60 -1.39
C PHE A 216 0.51 -7.86 -1.15
N LEU A 217 0.12 -9.11 -1.33
CA LEU A 217 -1.20 -9.62 -1.00
C LEU A 217 -1.06 -10.60 0.16
N VAL A 218 -1.77 -10.33 1.25
CA VAL A 218 -1.75 -11.15 2.46
C VAL A 218 -3.17 -11.54 2.84
N GLY A 219 -3.37 -12.82 3.15
CA GLY A 219 -4.63 -13.38 3.58
C GLY A 219 -4.66 -13.58 5.10
N LYS A 220 -5.68 -13.05 5.79
CA LYS A 220 -5.88 -13.22 7.23
C LYS A 220 -7.36 -13.28 7.54
N GLN A 221 -7.74 -14.04 8.56
CA GLN A 221 -9.14 -14.11 8.97
C GLN A 221 -9.59 -12.79 9.60
N ASN A 222 -10.82 -12.37 9.29
CA ASN A 222 -11.51 -11.26 9.97
C ASN A 222 -10.75 -9.92 9.92
N MET A 223 -10.29 -9.49 8.75
CA MET A 223 -9.62 -8.20 8.58
C MET A 223 -10.58 -6.99 8.64
N GLY A 224 -11.88 -7.24 8.59
CA GLY A 224 -12.95 -6.23 8.63
C GLY A 224 -13.29 -5.63 7.27
N VAL A 225 -14.40 -4.91 7.17
CA VAL A 225 -14.81 -4.17 5.96
C VAL A 225 -15.20 -2.74 6.36
N PRO A 226 -14.46 -1.70 5.91
CA PRO A 226 -14.69 -0.32 6.29
C PRO A 226 -15.76 0.34 5.41
N TYR A 227 -17.01 -0.15 5.48
CA TYR A 227 -18.13 0.34 4.68
C TYR A 227 -18.35 1.86 4.79
N SER A 228 -18.10 2.47 5.95
CA SER A 228 -18.24 3.90 6.20
C SER A 228 -17.29 4.77 5.36
N LYS A 229 -16.23 4.19 4.81
CA LYS A 229 -15.29 4.85 3.90
C LYS A 229 -15.71 4.75 2.43
N ALA A 230 -16.69 3.91 2.10
CA ALA A 230 -17.23 3.81 0.75
C ALA A 230 -18.28 4.91 0.50
N GLY A 231 -18.20 5.55 -0.67
CA GLY A 231 -19.14 6.59 -1.06
C GLY A 231 -20.59 6.09 -1.09
N LEU A 232 -21.50 6.86 -0.50
CA LEU A 232 -22.95 6.59 -0.43
C LEU A 232 -23.35 5.27 0.26
N ASN A 233 -22.41 4.61 0.95
CA ASN A 233 -22.72 3.41 1.71
C ASN A 233 -23.26 3.78 3.10
N GLN A 234 -24.34 3.14 3.53
CA GLN A 234 -24.97 3.37 4.84
C GLN A 234 -24.66 2.26 5.85
N ASN A 235 -24.00 1.18 5.40
CA ASN A 235 -23.65 0.07 6.26
C ASN A 235 -22.63 0.54 7.31
N GLN A 236 -22.82 0.05 8.53
CA GLN A 236 -21.81 0.22 9.58
C GLN A 236 -20.59 -0.62 9.24
N ASP A 237 -19.41 -0.13 9.61
CA ASP A 237 -18.18 -0.88 9.43
C ASP A 237 -18.25 -2.24 10.13
N TYR A 238 -17.78 -3.27 9.44
CA TYR A 238 -17.54 -4.57 10.05
C TYR A 238 -16.11 -4.57 10.59
N PHE A 239 -15.93 -4.30 11.88
CA PHE A 239 -14.62 -4.35 12.53
C PHE A 239 -14.55 -5.52 13.51
N VAL A 240 -13.48 -6.31 13.43
CA VAL A 240 -13.15 -7.33 14.42
C VAL A 240 -11.96 -6.87 15.27
N ASN A 241 -10.79 -6.73 14.65
CA ASN A 241 -9.60 -6.14 15.27
C ASN A 241 -8.72 -5.51 14.17
N THR A 242 -8.40 -4.22 14.30
CA THR A 242 -7.51 -3.51 13.34
C THR A 242 -6.15 -4.19 13.20
N GLU A 243 -5.66 -4.84 14.25
CA GLU A 243 -4.38 -5.58 14.22
C GLU A 243 -4.41 -6.78 13.27
N ASN A 244 -5.58 -7.30 12.91
CA ASN A 244 -5.72 -8.34 11.88
C ASN A 244 -5.28 -7.84 10.51
N ARG A 245 -5.20 -6.51 10.30
CA ARG A 245 -4.64 -5.91 9.08
C ARG A 245 -3.13 -5.72 9.13
N TYR A 246 -2.45 -6.08 10.21
CA TYR A 246 -1.01 -5.88 10.32
C TYR A 246 -0.23 -7.07 9.73
N ALA A 247 0.61 -6.77 8.74
CA ALA A 247 1.60 -7.69 8.21
C ALA A 247 2.97 -7.31 8.76
N PHE A 248 3.47 -8.09 9.72
CA PHE A 248 4.72 -7.79 10.41
C PHE A 248 5.95 -8.17 9.57
N TYR A 249 7.01 -7.38 9.70
CA TYR A 249 8.34 -7.64 9.15
C TYR A 249 9.42 -7.42 10.22
N ASN A 250 10.65 -7.85 9.96
CA ASN A 250 11.78 -7.55 10.83
C ASN A 250 12.26 -6.11 10.58
N LYS A 251 12.06 -5.22 11.57
CA LYS A 251 12.42 -3.80 11.46
C LYS A 251 13.91 -3.53 11.21
N GLU A 252 14.79 -4.48 11.53
CA GLU A 252 16.23 -4.35 11.22
C GLU A 252 16.53 -4.39 9.71
N LEU A 253 15.55 -4.79 8.88
CA LEU A 253 15.65 -4.81 7.42
C LEU A 253 15.51 -3.43 6.76
N ILE A 254 15.17 -2.39 7.53
CA ILE A 254 15.10 -1.02 7.00
C ILE A 254 16.51 -0.62 6.55
N GLU A 255 16.72 -0.43 5.26
CA GLU A 255 18.04 -0.06 4.74
C GLU A 255 18.28 1.45 4.82
N GLU A 256 17.23 2.24 4.60
CA GLU A 256 17.30 3.70 4.63
C GLU A 256 15.94 4.28 5.03
N ILE A 257 15.98 5.43 5.71
CA ILE A 257 14.82 6.27 5.97
C ILE A 257 15.07 7.68 5.45
N THR A 258 14.18 8.17 4.60
CA THR A 258 14.30 9.49 3.97
C THR A 258 13.12 10.35 4.37
N VAL A 259 13.38 11.52 4.96
CA VAL A 259 12.33 12.51 5.24
C VAL A 259 12.12 13.43 4.04
N ALA A 260 10.87 13.85 3.85
CA ALA A 260 10.48 14.75 2.76
C ALA A 260 11.10 16.14 2.90
N HIS A 261 11.04 16.94 1.82
CA HIS A 261 11.69 18.25 1.75
C HIS A 261 11.26 19.19 2.88
N ASN A 262 9.96 19.29 3.12
CA ASN A 262 9.38 20.20 4.11
C ASN A 262 9.23 19.56 5.50
N PHE A 263 9.78 18.36 5.75
CA PHE A 263 9.63 17.67 7.03
C PHE A 263 10.04 18.57 8.20
N PHE A 264 11.22 19.18 8.11
CA PHE A 264 11.68 20.22 9.04
C PHE A 264 11.29 21.59 8.51
N ASN A 265 10.23 22.18 9.08
CA ASN A 265 9.78 23.52 8.73
C ASN A 265 9.48 24.36 9.99
N ALA A 266 9.46 25.67 9.82
CA ALA A 266 9.25 26.62 10.93
C ALA A 266 7.85 26.56 11.57
N ARG A 267 6.87 25.90 10.92
CA ARG A 267 5.53 25.71 11.48
C ARG A 267 5.52 24.62 12.55
N HIS A 268 6.29 23.55 12.36
CA HIS A 268 6.31 22.41 13.28
C HIS A 268 7.58 22.33 14.12
N PHE A 269 8.64 23.05 13.74
CA PHE A 269 9.94 23.01 14.40
C PHE A 269 10.49 24.41 14.65
N LYS A 270 11.16 24.60 15.79
CA LYS A 270 12.18 25.64 15.93
C LYS A 270 13.45 25.13 15.27
N ILE A 271 14.02 25.92 14.37
CA ILE A 271 15.20 25.55 13.56
C ILE A 271 16.28 26.61 13.78
N GLU A 272 17.47 26.18 14.18
CA GLU A 272 18.63 27.04 14.40
C GLU A 272 19.84 26.45 13.66
N TRP A 273 20.45 27.24 12.78
CA TRP A 273 21.71 26.86 12.14
C TRP A 273 22.86 27.16 13.10
N LEU A 274 23.52 26.11 13.58
CA LEU A 274 24.66 26.23 14.48
C LEU A 274 25.93 26.58 13.69
N ASP A 275 26.05 26.03 12.48
CA ASP A 275 27.08 26.33 11.49
C ASP A 275 26.64 25.88 10.09
N SER A 276 27.56 25.85 9.11
CA SER A 276 27.27 25.45 7.73
C SER A 276 26.79 23.99 7.54
N LYS A 277 27.05 23.11 8.50
CA LYS A 277 26.72 21.67 8.45
C LYS A 277 25.73 21.23 9.53
N ASN A 278 25.71 21.91 10.68
CA ASN A 278 24.92 21.52 11.85
C ASN A 278 23.67 22.39 12.02
N ILE A 279 22.53 21.72 12.17
CA ILE A 279 21.21 22.33 12.31
C ILE A 279 20.54 21.74 13.56
N GLN A 280 20.21 22.59 14.53
CA GLN A 280 19.39 22.19 15.68
C GLN A 280 17.92 22.29 15.29
N VAL A 281 17.15 21.24 15.59
CA VAL A 281 15.70 21.18 15.38
C VAL A 281 14.99 20.75 16.66
N LYS A 282 13.90 21.46 16.99
CA LYS A 282 13.05 21.17 18.16
C LYS A 282 11.58 21.21 17.75
N PRO A 283 10.84 20.08 17.80
CA PRO A 283 9.39 20.09 17.61
C PRO A 283 8.69 21.10 18.52
N ILE A 284 7.73 21.83 17.96
CA ILE A 284 6.94 22.84 18.68
C ILE A 284 5.73 22.15 19.32
N ASN A 285 5.64 22.18 20.65
CA ASN A 285 4.48 21.65 21.38
C ASN A 285 3.39 22.72 21.48
N GLU A 286 2.53 22.80 20.47
CA GLU A 286 1.40 23.72 20.41
C GLU A 286 0.16 23.01 19.86
N LYS A 287 -1.03 23.53 20.20
CA LYS A 287 -2.31 22.95 19.76
C LYS A 287 -2.45 22.84 18.23
N SER A 288 -1.78 23.72 17.49
CA SER A 288 -1.73 23.73 16.03
C SER A 288 -0.85 22.61 15.44
N ASN A 289 0.07 22.05 16.23
CA ASN A 289 0.94 20.93 15.85
C ASN A 289 0.43 19.62 16.47
N TRP A 290 -0.69 19.14 15.95
CA TRP A 290 -1.29 17.85 16.29
C TRP A 290 -0.36 16.63 16.09
N GLU A 291 0.72 16.76 15.32
CA GLU A 291 1.71 15.69 15.07
C GLU A 291 2.96 15.79 15.96
N TYR A 292 2.96 16.66 16.97
CA TYR A 292 4.09 16.84 17.89
C TYR A 292 4.61 15.52 18.47
N GLN A 293 3.71 14.66 18.96
CA GLN A 293 4.12 13.39 19.55
C GLN A 293 4.70 12.45 18.50
N SER A 294 4.07 12.35 17.33
CA SER A 294 4.55 11.57 16.18
C SER A 294 5.96 12.01 15.76
N GLN A 295 6.23 13.32 15.74
CA GLN A 295 7.54 13.89 15.43
C GLN A 295 8.61 13.47 16.45
N ILE A 296 8.28 13.55 17.75
CA ILE A 296 9.20 13.16 18.83
C ILE A 296 9.51 11.66 18.76
N ASP A 297 8.48 10.82 18.62
CA ASP A 297 8.64 9.37 18.58
C ASP A 297 9.43 8.92 17.34
N PHE A 298 9.13 9.52 16.19
CA PHE A 298 9.88 9.31 14.95
C PHE A 298 11.37 9.66 15.12
N LEU A 299 11.67 10.88 15.58
CA LEU A 299 13.06 11.34 15.67
C LEU A 299 13.87 10.56 16.72
N ASN A 300 13.25 10.19 17.84
CA ASN A 300 13.89 9.32 18.83
C ASN A 300 14.21 7.94 18.22
N TYR A 301 13.26 7.34 17.48
CA TYR A 301 13.48 6.06 16.82
C TYR A 301 14.61 6.13 15.79
N VAL A 302 14.63 7.19 14.97
CA VAL A 302 15.70 7.39 13.97
C VAL A 302 17.05 7.55 14.65
N VAL A 303 17.17 8.36 15.71
CA VAL A 303 18.43 8.51 16.47
C VAL A 303 18.92 7.16 17.00
N GLU A 304 18.01 6.36 17.57
CA GLU A 304 18.38 5.10 18.23
C GLU A 304 18.74 3.98 17.24
N LYS A 305 18.07 3.92 16.09
CA LYS A 305 18.12 2.74 15.19
C LYS A 305 18.65 3.02 13.79
N LEU A 306 18.55 4.25 13.30
CA LEU A 306 18.72 4.60 11.89
C LEU A 306 19.59 5.85 11.67
N SER A 307 20.36 6.28 12.68
CA SER A 307 21.11 7.54 12.62
C SER A 307 22.14 7.58 11.49
N ASP A 308 22.72 6.43 11.15
CA ASP A 308 23.65 6.23 10.05
C ASP A 308 22.96 6.03 8.69
N ARG A 309 21.65 5.81 8.68
CA ARG A 309 20.81 5.49 7.52
C ARG A 309 19.70 6.52 7.31
N PHE A 310 19.90 7.73 7.82
CA PHE A 310 18.96 8.84 7.76
C PHE A 310 19.28 9.78 6.59
N TYR A 311 18.25 10.14 5.82
CA TYR A 311 18.37 10.98 4.64
C TYR A 311 17.30 12.07 4.63
N HIS A 312 17.59 13.17 3.94
CA HIS A 312 16.65 14.27 3.68
C HIS A 312 16.48 14.47 2.17
N SER A 313 15.25 14.67 1.72
CA SER A 313 14.93 15.01 0.33
C SER A 313 15.19 16.51 0.08
N GLY A 314 16.36 16.84 -0.45
CA GLY A 314 16.75 18.20 -0.80
C GLY A 314 16.33 18.62 -2.21
N THR A 315 16.73 19.83 -2.59
CA THR A 315 16.61 20.38 -3.94
C THR A 315 17.88 21.15 -4.32
N LYS A 316 18.31 21.02 -5.57
CA LYS A 316 19.49 21.73 -6.11
C LYS A 316 19.26 22.13 -7.56
N TYR A 317 20.02 23.13 -8.00
CA TYR A 317 20.17 23.42 -9.42
C TYR A 317 21.26 22.51 -10.01
N GLU A 318 21.00 21.97 -11.19
CA GLU A 318 21.97 21.24 -12.01
C GLU A 318 21.98 21.82 -13.42
N ILE A 319 23.01 21.51 -14.20
CA ILE A 319 23.06 21.85 -15.63
C ILE A 319 22.78 20.58 -16.42
N ASP A 320 21.79 20.62 -17.31
CA ASP A 320 21.45 19.49 -18.16
C ASP A 320 22.38 19.35 -19.38
N SER A 321 22.09 18.40 -20.26
CA SER A 321 22.89 18.15 -21.47
C SER A 321 22.89 19.30 -22.47
N ASP A 322 21.88 20.17 -22.42
CA ASP A 322 21.73 21.30 -23.33
C ASP A 322 22.35 22.60 -22.75
N GLY A 323 22.90 22.53 -21.53
CA GLY A 323 23.49 23.66 -20.84
C GLY A 323 22.48 24.49 -20.07
N GLU A 324 21.23 24.03 -19.95
CA GLU A 324 20.17 24.71 -19.24
C GLU A 324 20.22 24.41 -17.75
N THR A 325 19.89 25.40 -16.93
CA THR A 325 19.81 25.23 -15.48
C THR A 325 18.47 24.61 -15.10
N ILE A 326 18.51 23.38 -14.60
CA ILE A 326 17.33 22.62 -14.17
C ILE A 326 17.26 22.52 -12.64
N LEU A 327 16.06 22.35 -12.10
CA LEU A 327 15.82 22.09 -10.67
C LEU A 327 15.59 20.60 -10.45
N VAL A 328 16.40 19.98 -9.60
CA VAL A 328 16.32 18.54 -9.32
C VAL A 328 16.14 18.28 -7.83
N ARG A 329 15.55 17.12 -7.51
CA ARG A 329 15.54 16.59 -6.14
C ARG A 329 16.85 15.90 -5.83
N THR A 330 17.30 16.06 -4.60
CA THR A 330 18.44 15.34 -4.04
C THR A 330 17.99 14.47 -2.88
N LYS A 331 18.78 13.45 -2.58
CA LYS A 331 18.69 12.69 -1.33
C LYS A 331 20.02 12.81 -0.62
N GLU A 332 20.03 13.55 0.47
CA GLU A 332 21.23 13.93 1.21
C GLU A 332 21.29 13.08 2.49
N GLN A 333 22.37 12.35 2.68
CA GLN A 333 22.58 11.63 3.93
C GLN A 333 22.88 12.66 5.03
N MET A 334 22.22 12.49 6.18
CA MET A 334 22.46 13.30 7.37
C MET A 334 22.72 12.38 8.55
N GLN A 335 23.57 12.83 9.47
CA GLN A 335 23.67 12.23 10.79
C GLN A 335 22.69 12.94 11.73
N ILE A 336 21.96 12.20 12.55
CA ILE A 336 21.08 12.76 13.57
C ILE A 336 21.49 12.28 14.95
N ARG A 337 21.57 13.22 15.89
CA ARG A 337 21.79 12.92 17.31
C ARG A 337 20.84 13.70 18.19
N LYS A 338 20.58 13.17 19.37
CA LYS A 338 19.81 13.86 20.41
C LYS A 338 20.78 14.67 21.28
N GLU A 339 20.49 15.96 21.45
CA GLU A 339 21.28 16.84 22.33
C GLU A 339 20.72 16.79 23.75
N VAL A 340 19.41 17.04 23.88
CA VAL A 340 18.63 16.89 25.10
C VAL A 340 17.22 16.40 24.75
N ASP A 341 16.36 16.16 25.73
CA ASP A 341 14.99 15.73 25.48
C ASP A 341 14.22 16.72 24.60
N GLY A 342 13.75 16.20 23.45
CA GLY A 342 13.03 16.96 22.44
C GLY A 342 13.88 17.89 21.57
N VAL A 343 15.21 17.83 21.65
CA VAL A 343 16.12 18.66 20.84
C VAL A 343 17.10 17.76 20.09
N PHE A 344 17.14 17.92 18.78
CA PHE A 344 17.92 17.09 17.87
C PHE A 344 18.89 17.94 17.06
N ILE A 345 20.06 17.40 16.75
CA ILE A 345 21.02 18.02 15.84
C ILE A 345 21.14 17.15 14.61
N LEU A 346 20.89 17.78 13.46
CA LEU A 346 21.10 17.22 12.13
C LEU A 346 22.44 17.74 11.61
N SER A 347 23.30 16.83 11.17
CA SER A 347 24.60 17.15 10.59
C SER A 347 24.63 16.69 9.14
N ARG A 348 24.72 17.63 8.19
CA ARG A 348 24.84 17.32 6.76
C ARG A 348 26.14 16.59 6.49
N THR A 349 26.06 15.52 5.69
CA THR A 349 27.23 14.83 5.15
C THR A 349 27.51 15.29 3.73
N ASP A 350 28.67 14.92 3.21
CA ASP A 350 29.00 15.17 1.80
C ASP A 350 28.43 14.07 0.87
N ASN A 351 27.74 13.06 1.43
CA ASN A 351 27.10 11.99 0.67
C ASN A 351 25.68 12.41 0.25
N TYR A 352 25.48 12.58 -1.05
CA TYR A 352 24.16 12.83 -1.62
C TYR A 352 24.03 12.19 -2.99
N LYS A 353 22.78 11.87 -3.35
CA LYS A 353 22.38 11.38 -4.66
C LYS A 353 21.52 12.42 -5.35
N ILE A 354 21.79 12.68 -6.62
CA ILE A 354 20.94 13.49 -7.51
C ILE A 354 20.02 12.55 -8.29
N PHE A 355 18.75 12.91 -8.41
CA PHE A 355 17.82 12.21 -9.29
C PHE A 355 17.56 13.08 -10.52
N MET A 356 18.25 12.75 -11.62
CA MET A 356 17.92 13.27 -12.94
C MET A 356 16.67 12.53 -13.44
N GLU A 357 15.68 13.26 -13.93
CA GLU A 357 14.45 12.68 -14.50
C GLU A 357 14.63 12.18 -15.93
#